data_AF-A0A7C5DS15-F1
#
_entry.id   AF-A0A7C5DS15-F1
#
_cell.length_a   1.000
_cell.length_b   1.000
_cell.length_c   1.000
_cell.angle_alpha   90.00
_cell.angle_beta   90.00
_cell.angle_gamma   90.00
#
_symmetry.space_group_name_H-M   'P 1'
#
loop_
_entity.id
_entity.type
_entity.pdbx_description
1 polymer ?
#
loop_
_entity_poly.entity_id
_entity_poly.type
_entity_poly.pdbx_seq_one_letter_code
_entity_poly.pdbx_strand_id
1 'polypeptide(L)'
;PMVTIAAINGHAFAGGAIISCAFDFRFMRSDRGFFCFPEVDLGIPFLPGMNAILKKTIPMYKLEEMEYTGSRLTAYDCQEHHIITKACHLNALMDDVMEFAKTLNKGRSIVKEMKGRLNKEIVRIIEEEDISYIESGHFNIKA
;
A
#
# COMPACT_ATOMS: atom_id res chain seq x y z
N PRO A 1 17.86 6.30 3.48
CA PRO A 1 16.40 6.05 3.57
C PRO A 1 15.75 6.97 4.60
N MET A 2 14.54 7.45 4.31
CA MET A 2 13.73 8.27 5.21
C MET A 2 12.39 7.57 5.44
N VAL A 3 11.64 8.03 6.44
CA VAL A 3 10.23 7.63 6.61
C VAL A 3 9.41 8.29 5.50
N THR A 4 8.47 7.55 4.92
CA THR A 4 7.63 8.01 3.81
C THR A 4 6.15 7.93 4.20
N ILE A 5 5.38 8.95 3.79
CA ILE A 5 3.94 9.05 4.02
C ILE A 5 3.25 9.23 2.68
N ALA A 6 2.26 8.40 2.37
CA ALA A 6 1.41 8.57 1.20
C ALA A 6 0.23 9.49 1.56
N ALA A 7 0.10 10.62 0.86
CA ALA A 7 -1.05 11.52 0.95
C ALA A 7 -2.00 11.25 -0.24
N ILE A 8 -3.02 10.44 -0.03
CA ILE A 8 -3.93 9.95 -1.06
C ILE A 8 -5.10 10.94 -1.21
N ASN A 9 -5.01 11.80 -2.23
CA ASN A 9 -5.96 12.88 -2.52
C ASN A 9 -7.11 12.48 -3.47
N GLY A 10 -7.32 11.18 -3.69
CA GLY A 10 -8.32 10.67 -4.62
C GLY A 10 -8.38 9.14 -4.65
N HIS A 11 -8.68 8.59 -5.82
CA HIS A 11 -8.73 7.14 -6.01
C HIS A 11 -7.32 6.53 -5.96
N ALA A 12 -7.16 5.45 -5.18
CA ALA A 12 -5.99 4.59 -5.19
C ALA A 12 -6.42 3.20 -5.69
N PHE A 13 -6.16 2.93 -6.97
CA PHE A 13 -6.61 1.71 -7.65
C PHE A 13 -5.41 0.94 -8.16
N ALA A 14 -5.50 -0.38 -8.10
CA ALA A 14 -4.51 -1.30 -8.65
C ALA A 14 -3.08 -0.91 -8.20
N GLY A 15 -2.17 -0.69 -9.16
CA GLY A 15 -0.81 -0.21 -8.89
C GLY A 15 -0.72 1.01 -7.98
N GLY A 16 -1.68 1.94 -8.04
CA GLY A 16 -1.72 3.10 -7.14
C GLY A 16 -1.98 2.71 -5.68
N ALA A 17 -2.88 1.75 -5.45
CA ALA A 17 -3.12 1.18 -4.12
C ALA A 17 -1.90 0.37 -3.64
N ILE A 18 -1.34 -0.49 -4.49
CA ILE A 18 -0.17 -1.32 -4.18
C ILE A 18 1.04 -0.45 -3.79
N ILE A 19 1.34 0.58 -4.59
CA ILE A 19 2.44 1.51 -4.30
C ILE A 19 2.20 2.25 -2.98
N SER A 20 0.96 2.65 -2.68
CA SER A 20 0.67 3.31 -1.40
C SER A 20 0.96 2.41 -0.19
N CYS A 21 0.78 1.08 -0.32
CA CYS A 21 1.15 0.10 0.71
C CYS A 21 2.68 -0.02 0.91
N ALA A 22 3.49 0.40 -0.06
CA ALA A 22 4.95 0.44 0.10
C ALA A 22 5.43 1.61 0.98
N PHE A 23 4.60 2.64 1.19
CA PHE A 23 4.90 3.74 2.12
C PHE A 23 4.78 3.27 3.58
N ASP A 24 5.45 3.96 4.50
CA ASP A 24 5.38 3.59 5.92
C ASP A 24 4.02 3.95 6.54
N PHE A 25 3.46 5.09 6.13
CA PHE A 25 2.16 5.59 6.59
C PHE A 25 1.32 6.08 5.42
N ARG A 26 0.00 6.10 5.61
CA ARG A 26 -0.96 6.52 4.58
C ARG A 26 -2.03 7.42 5.21
N PHE A 27 -2.35 8.51 4.53
CA PHE A 27 -3.49 9.37 4.84
C PHE A 27 -4.32 9.46 3.58
N MET A 28 -5.63 9.43 3.70
CA MET A 28 -6.52 9.45 2.54
C MET A 28 -7.64 10.45 2.74
N ARG A 29 -8.00 11.17 1.69
CA ARG A 29 -9.17 12.04 1.76
C ARG A 29 -10.45 11.20 1.96
N SER A 30 -11.36 11.71 2.77
CA SER A 30 -12.58 11.04 3.21
C SER A 30 -13.81 11.39 2.39
N ASP A 31 -13.80 12.53 1.74
CA ASP A 31 -14.93 13.10 1.00
C ASP A 31 -15.09 12.51 -0.41
N ARG A 32 -14.02 11.92 -0.99
CA ARG A 32 -14.06 11.26 -2.29
C ARG A 32 -12.88 10.32 -2.52
N GLY A 33 -13.14 9.20 -3.17
CA GLY A 33 -12.10 8.27 -3.61
C GLY A 33 -12.38 6.87 -3.08
N PHE A 34 -11.82 5.88 -3.76
CA PHE A 34 -11.83 4.51 -3.27
C PHE A 34 -10.42 3.94 -3.26
N PHE A 35 -10.20 3.00 -2.37
CA PHE A 35 -9.03 2.14 -2.28
C PHE A 35 -9.46 0.74 -2.72
N CYS A 36 -8.86 0.21 -3.78
CA CYS A 36 -9.37 -1.01 -4.43
C CYS A 36 -8.29 -1.75 -5.22
N PHE A 37 -8.43 -3.07 -5.26
CA PHE A 37 -7.63 -4.01 -6.04
C PHE A 37 -8.53 -4.69 -7.09
N PRO A 38 -8.72 -4.08 -8.28
CA PRO A 38 -9.59 -4.65 -9.32
C PRO A 38 -8.95 -5.81 -10.10
N GLU A 39 -7.74 -6.23 -9.73
CA GLU A 39 -6.92 -7.24 -10.41
C GLU A 39 -7.67 -8.56 -10.69
N VAL A 40 -8.52 -9.02 -9.76
CA VAL A 40 -9.33 -10.24 -9.92
C VAL A 40 -10.31 -10.14 -11.09
N ASP A 41 -10.93 -8.98 -11.29
CA ASP A 41 -11.86 -8.74 -12.40
C ASP A 41 -11.14 -8.62 -13.75
N LEU A 42 -9.84 -8.32 -13.71
CA LEU A 42 -8.98 -8.15 -14.88
C LEU A 42 -8.22 -9.44 -15.24
N GLY A 43 -8.28 -10.48 -14.41
CA GLY A 43 -7.51 -11.71 -14.58
C GLY A 43 -6.00 -11.53 -14.35
N ILE A 44 -5.60 -10.53 -13.57
CA ILE A 44 -4.19 -10.22 -13.27
C ILE A 44 -3.83 -10.81 -11.90
N PRO A 45 -3.10 -11.91 -11.78
CA PRO A 45 -2.61 -12.37 -10.49
C PRO A 45 -1.55 -11.40 -9.92
N PHE A 46 -1.59 -11.18 -8.61
CA PHE A 46 -0.56 -10.44 -7.90
C PHE A 46 0.79 -11.15 -7.95
N LEU A 47 1.85 -10.39 -8.21
CA LEU A 47 3.22 -10.90 -8.07
C LEU A 47 3.54 -11.21 -6.60
N PRO A 48 4.47 -12.16 -6.33
CA PRO A 48 4.94 -12.44 -4.97
C PRO A 48 5.35 -11.19 -4.19
N GLY A 49 6.09 -10.27 -4.81
CA GLY A 49 6.54 -9.02 -4.20
C GLY A 49 5.40 -8.05 -3.90
N MET A 50 4.37 -8.00 -4.76
CA MET A 50 3.15 -7.23 -4.49
C MET A 50 2.46 -7.79 -3.24
N ASN A 51 2.24 -9.09 -3.17
CA ASN A 51 1.64 -9.76 -2.00
C ASN A 51 2.46 -9.52 -0.72
N ALA A 52 3.79 -9.55 -0.80
CA ALA A 52 4.66 -9.25 0.34
C ALA A 52 4.48 -7.82 0.87
N ILE A 53 4.31 -6.83 -0.03
CA ILE A 53 4.00 -5.44 0.33
C ILE A 53 2.60 -5.32 0.94
N LEU A 54 1.60 -5.97 0.34
CA LEU A 54 0.21 -5.89 0.80
C LEU A 54 0.05 -6.50 2.19
N LYS A 55 0.65 -7.66 2.45
CA LYS A 55 0.63 -8.35 3.75
C LYS A 55 1.28 -7.56 4.89
N LYS A 56 2.23 -6.66 4.57
CA LYS A 56 2.81 -5.74 5.55
C LYS A 56 1.81 -4.66 6.00
N THR A 57 0.88 -4.29 5.13
CA THR A 57 0.00 -3.13 5.31
C THR A 57 -1.42 -3.51 5.73
N ILE A 58 -1.95 -4.59 5.17
CA ILE A 58 -3.37 -4.95 5.28
C ILE A 58 -3.49 -6.21 6.13
N PRO A 59 -4.34 -6.22 7.17
CA PRO A 59 -4.63 -7.44 7.91
C PRO A 59 -5.10 -8.56 6.98
N MET A 60 -4.58 -9.77 7.18
CA MET A 60 -4.80 -10.90 6.24
C MET A 60 -6.26 -11.12 5.86
N TYR A 61 -7.19 -11.09 6.82
CA TYR A 61 -8.63 -11.29 6.54
C TYR A 61 -9.20 -10.25 5.56
N LYS A 62 -8.74 -9.00 5.66
CA LYS A 62 -9.20 -7.90 4.82
C LYS A 62 -8.49 -7.95 3.46
N LEU A 63 -7.21 -8.36 3.44
CA LEU A 63 -6.47 -8.55 2.20
C LEU A 63 -7.14 -9.60 1.30
N GLU A 64 -7.45 -10.77 1.85
CA GLU A 64 -8.14 -11.86 1.12
C GLU A 64 -9.52 -11.39 0.61
N GLU A 65 -10.30 -10.71 1.46
CA GLU A 65 -11.58 -10.12 1.04
C GLU A 65 -11.39 -9.17 -0.14
N MET A 66 -10.45 -8.24 -0.06
CA MET A 66 -10.21 -7.25 -1.13
C MET A 66 -9.71 -7.89 -2.41
N GLU A 67 -8.75 -8.81 -2.34
CA GLU A 67 -8.19 -9.49 -3.51
C GLU A 67 -9.23 -10.36 -4.22
N TYR A 68 -10.07 -11.08 -3.49
CA TYR A 68 -11.01 -12.03 -4.10
C TYR A 68 -12.33 -11.40 -4.54
N THR A 69 -12.69 -10.23 -3.99
CA THR A 69 -13.95 -9.55 -4.31
C THR A 69 -13.79 -8.30 -5.18
N GLY A 70 -12.59 -7.77 -5.32
CA GLY A 70 -12.37 -6.49 -5.98
C GLY A 70 -13.06 -5.32 -5.27
N SER A 71 -13.33 -5.45 -3.96
CA SER A 71 -14.13 -4.48 -3.21
C SER A 71 -13.52 -3.08 -3.22
N ARG A 72 -14.40 -2.08 -3.18
CA ARG A 72 -14.03 -0.66 -3.13
C ARG A 72 -14.22 -0.15 -1.72
N LEU A 73 -13.11 0.15 -1.06
CA LEU A 73 -13.12 0.71 0.29
C LEU A 73 -13.08 2.24 0.23
N THR A 74 -13.86 2.89 1.09
CA THR A 74 -13.73 4.32 1.37
C THR A 74 -12.55 4.57 2.32
N ALA A 75 -12.15 5.82 2.50
CA ALA A 75 -11.10 6.13 3.48
C ALA A 75 -11.49 5.75 4.92
N TYR A 76 -12.78 5.81 5.27
CA TYR A 76 -13.25 5.40 6.59
C TYR A 76 -13.12 3.89 6.79
N ASP A 77 -13.52 3.08 5.81
CA ASP A 77 -13.32 1.63 5.84
C ASP A 77 -11.82 1.29 5.96
N CYS A 78 -10.97 1.99 5.19
CA CYS A 78 -9.53 1.82 5.28
C CYS A 78 -8.97 2.20 6.66
N GLN A 79 -9.51 3.23 7.32
CA GLN A 79 -9.07 3.64 8.65
C GLN A 79 -9.52 2.64 9.71
N GLU A 80 -10.77 2.18 9.63
CA GLU A 80 -11.35 1.16 10.52
C GLU A 80 -10.53 -0.13 10.50
N HIS A 81 -10.07 -0.54 9.32
CA HIS A 81 -9.24 -1.74 9.14
C HIS A 81 -7.73 -1.48 9.21
N HIS A 82 -7.29 -0.30 9.67
CA HIS A 82 -5.89 0.10 9.84
C HIS A 82 -5.02 0.05 8.57
N ILE A 83 -5.65 0.07 7.39
CA ILE A 83 -4.96 0.17 6.10
C ILE A 83 -4.34 1.57 5.96
N ILE A 84 -5.06 2.60 6.40
CA ILE A 84 -4.54 3.98 6.49
C ILE A 84 -4.46 4.45 7.94
N THR A 85 -3.59 5.43 8.18
CA THR A 85 -3.41 6.09 9.47
C THR A 85 -4.58 7.02 9.81
N LYS A 86 -5.06 7.80 8.83
CA LYS A 86 -6.17 8.73 9.04
C LYS A 86 -6.93 9.04 7.75
N ALA A 87 -8.26 9.09 7.86
CA ALA A 87 -9.18 9.65 6.89
C ALA A 87 -9.34 11.15 7.18
N CYS A 88 -9.02 12.00 6.20
CA CYS A 88 -8.97 13.46 6.35
C CYS A 88 -9.94 14.12 5.40
N HIS A 89 -10.48 15.31 5.68
CA HIS A 89 -11.12 16.08 4.61
C HIS A 89 -10.05 16.55 3.62
N LEU A 90 -10.33 16.66 2.31
CA LEU A 90 -9.32 17.06 1.29
C LEU A 90 -8.52 18.31 1.71
N ASN A 91 -9.23 19.34 2.18
CA ASN A 91 -8.62 20.63 2.56
C ASN A 91 -7.70 20.53 3.79
N ALA A 92 -7.80 19.46 4.59
CA ALA A 92 -6.96 19.24 5.77
C ALA A 92 -5.91 18.14 5.54
N LEU A 93 -5.96 17.42 4.41
CA LEU A 93 -5.13 16.24 4.17
C LEU A 93 -3.63 16.54 4.32
N MET A 94 -3.15 17.59 3.67
CA MET A 94 -1.73 17.94 3.73
C MET A 94 -1.32 18.49 5.08
N ASP A 95 -2.20 19.23 5.77
CA ASP A 95 -1.93 19.75 7.10
C ASP A 95 -1.77 18.60 8.11
N ASP A 96 -2.70 17.65 8.10
CA ASP A 96 -2.66 16.43 8.93
C ASP A 96 -1.39 15.59 8.65
N VAL A 97 -1.06 15.40 7.36
CA VAL A 97 0.15 14.67 6.96
C VAL A 97 1.42 15.36 7.46
N MET A 98 1.50 16.69 7.32
CA MET A 98 2.69 17.45 7.73
C MET A 98 2.80 17.55 9.25
N GLU A 99 1.69 17.66 9.97
CA GLU A 99 1.67 17.59 11.43
C GLU A 99 2.20 16.24 11.91
N PHE A 100 1.71 15.14 11.34
CA PHE A 100 2.23 13.81 11.64
C PHE A 100 3.70 13.67 11.26
N ALA A 101 4.12 14.16 10.09
CA ALA A 101 5.51 14.10 9.63
C ALA A 101 6.49 14.79 10.59
N LYS A 102 6.10 15.91 11.20
CA LYS A 102 6.94 16.63 12.19
C LYS A 102 7.26 15.77 13.41
N THR A 103 6.40 14.81 13.76
CA THR A 103 6.64 13.89 14.88
C THR A 103 7.73 12.85 14.58
N LEU A 104 8.04 12.62 13.30
CA LEU A 104 8.98 11.61 12.81
C LEU A 104 10.44 12.08 12.80
N ASN A 105 10.78 13.12 13.58
CA ASN A 105 12.12 13.70 13.68
C ASN A 105 13.10 12.77 14.44
N LYS A 106 13.49 11.66 13.78
CA LYS A 106 14.37 10.62 14.32
C LYS A 106 15.67 10.52 13.50
N GLY A 107 16.70 9.95 14.12
CA GLY A 107 18.02 9.80 13.49
C GLY A 107 17.95 8.99 12.19
N ARG A 108 18.49 9.56 11.10
CA ARG A 108 18.44 8.92 9.77
C ARG A 108 19.16 7.57 9.72
N SER A 109 20.26 7.41 10.45
CA SER A 109 21.04 6.18 10.51
C SER A 109 20.24 5.03 11.13
N ILE A 110 19.57 5.27 12.26
CA ILE A 110 18.76 4.23 12.92
C ILE A 110 17.52 3.87 12.09
N VAL A 111 16.85 4.86 11.50
CA VAL A 111 15.70 4.61 10.60
C VAL A 111 16.11 3.79 9.38
N LYS A 112 17.28 4.10 8.77
CA LYS A 112 17.84 3.32 7.66
C LYS A 112 17.99 1.85 8.05
N GLU A 113 18.60 1.59 9.20
CA GLU A 113 18.89 0.23 9.65
C GLU A 113 17.60 -0.54 9.98
N MET A 114 16.66 0.09 10.72
CA MET A 114 15.37 -0.51 11.04
C MET A 114 14.57 -0.86 9.79
N LYS A 115 14.46 0.07 8.83
CA LYS A 115 13.76 -0.18 7.57
C LYS A 115 14.46 -1.23 6.71
N GLY A 116 15.79 -1.25 6.69
CA GLY A 116 16.57 -2.26 5.97
C GLY A 116 16.29 -3.66 6.50
N ARG A 117 16.28 -3.85 7.82
CA ARG A 117 15.96 -5.14 8.44
C ARG A 117 14.50 -5.54 8.27
N LEU A 118 13.57 -4.60 8.49
CA LEU A 118 12.14 -4.87 8.43
C LEU A 118 11.68 -5.29 7.04
N ASN A 119 12.17 -4.61 5.99
CA ASN A 119 11.73 -4.84 4.62
C ASN A 119 12.66 -5.79 3.85
N LYS A 120 13.68 -6.38 4.51
CA LYS A 120 14.68 -7.22 3.86
C LYS A 120 14.03 -8.33 3.03
N GLU A 121 13.05 -9.01 3.61
CA GLU A 121 12.39 -10.14 2.95
C GLU A 121 11.53 -9.69 1.76
N ILE A 122 10.82 -8.56 1.90
CA ILE A 122 10.05 -7.98 0.79
C ILE A 122 10.97 -7.64 -0.38
N VAL A 123 12.12 -7.02 -0.10
CA VAL A 123 13.13 -6.69 -1.14
C VAL A 123 13.67 -7.95 -1.80
N ARG A 124 14.02 -8.98 -1.00
CA ARG A 124 14.49 -10.27 -1.53
C ARG A 124 13.46 -10.89 -2.49
N ILE A 125 12.19 -10.95 -2.09
CA ILE A 125 11.11 -11.51 -2.94
C ILE A 125 11.01 -10.75 -4.26
N ILE A 126 11.05 -9.41 -4.23
CA ILE A 126 11.01 -8.57 -5.44
C ILE A 126 12.25 -8.82 -6.32
N GLU A 127 13.42 -8.93 -5.72
CA GLU A 127 14.69 -9.09 -6.46
C GLU A 127 14.93 -10.51 -6.98
N GLU A 128 14.33 -11.54 -6.37
CA GLU A 128 14.61 -12.94 -6.69
C GLU A 128 13.42 -13.67 -7.33
N GLU A 129 12.20 -13.45 -6.82
CA GLU A 129 11.03 -14.23 -7.23
C GLU A 129 10.26 -13.54 -8.36
N ASP A 130 10.04 -12.23 -8.25
CA ASP A 130 9.28 -11.46 -9.25
C ASP A 130 9.94 -11.47 -10.64
N ILE A 131 11.28 -11.59 -10.71
CA ILE A 131 12.03 -11.63 -11.98
C ILE A 131 11.47 -12.71 -12.90
N SER A 132 11.28 -13.92 -12.39
CA SER A 132 10.81 -15.06 -13.19
C SER A 132 9.43 -14.81 -13.81
N TYR A 133 8.52 -14.18 -13.06
CA TYR A 133 7.20 -13.80 -13.55
C TYR A 133 7.28 -12.67 -14.57
N ILE A 134 8.11 -11.66 -14.33
CA ILE A 134 8.29 -10.50 -15.21
C ILE A 134 8.89 -10.95 -16.55
N GLU A 135 9.95 -11.75 -16.53
CA GLU A 135 10.61 -12.27 -17.73
C GLU A 135 9.71 -13.22 -18.52
N SER A 136 8.79 -13.92 -17.85
CA SER A 136 7.81 -14.76 -18.55
C SER A 136 6.91 -13.96 -19.50
N GLY A 137 6.65 -12.68 -19.22
CA GLY A 137 5.68 -11.85 -19.94
C GLY A 137 4.20 -12.26 -19.76
N HIS A 138 3.92 -13.27 -18.94
CA HIS A 138 2.58 -13.81 -18.72
C HIS A 138 1.98 -13.23 -17.43
N PHE A 139 1.37 -12.05 -17.55
CA PHE A 139 0.77 -11.33 -16.41
C PHE A 139 -0.74 -11.51 -16.26
N ASN A 140 -1.37 -12.26 -17.16
CA ASN A 140 -2.81 -12.48 -17.15
C ASN A 140 -3.10 -13.97 -17.25
N ILE A 141 -4.10 -14.41 -16.50
CA ILE A 141 -4.71 -15.72 -16.66
C ILE A 141 -5.98 -15.50 -17.48
N LYS A 142 -6.04 -16.10 -18.68
CA LYS A 142 -7.30 -16.13 -19.45
C LYS A 142 -8.27 -17.03 -18.69
N ALA A 143 -9.42 -16.48 -18.32
CA ALA A 143 -10.58 -17.27 -17.89
C ALA A 143 -11.08 -18.18 -19.02
#